data_AF-A0A965UKJ1-F1
#
_entry.id   AF-A0A965UKJ1-F1
#
_cell.length_a   1.000
_cell.length_b   1.000
_cell.length_c   1.000
_cell.angle_alpha   90.00
_cell.angle_beta   90.00
_cell.angle_gamma   90.00
#
_symmetry.space_group_name_H-M   'P 1'
#
loop_
_entity.id
_entity.type
_entity.pdbx_description
1 polymer ?
#
loop_
_entity_poly.entity_id
_entity_poly.type
_entity_poly.pdbx_seq_one_letter_code
_entity_poly.pdbx_strand_id
1 'polypeptide(L)'
;MAAFFTSDQHYDHKNIIKYCNRPFKTIDHMVEEMIVRHNSVVAADDVVWHLGDFCLNAQTVDKILPRLNGTHHLVCGNHDAVHPMKKSRDRFIKSYHDAGFFSIWSELRIEIEGVGTALLHHMPYTGDNQTSNRYEEWRPKRGNEALQIHGHVHEKWKVRPGMINVGVDVWDYAPVSLEQIKSVYIPPERGTVST
;
A
#
# COMPACT_ATOMS: atom_id res chain seq x y z
N MET A 1 -18.13 7.70 5.34
CA MET A 1 -16.77 7.24 5.66
C MET A 1 -16.63 5.71 5.59
N ALA A 2 -16.25 5.25 4.40
CA ALA A 2 -15.72 3.91 4.16
C ALA A 2 -14.17 3.93 4.27
N ALA A 3 -13.57 2.74 4.41
CA ALA A 3 -12.13 2.57 4.41
C ALA A 3 -11.64 1.95 3.10
N PHE A 4 -10.60 2.55 2.52
CA PHE A 4 -9.93 2.12 1.30
C PHE A 4 -8.46 1.86 1.55
N PHE A 5 -7.88 0.97 0.74
CA PHE A 5 -6.49 0.57 0.80
C PHE A 5 -5.89 0.65 -0.59
N THR A 6 -4.63 1.06 -0.69
CA THR A 6 -3.91 1.14 -1.96
C THR A 6 -2.40 1.15 -1.68
N SER A 7 -1.57 0.76 -2.63
CA SER A 7 -0.12 0.75 -2.48
C SER A 7 0.58 0.88 -3.82
N ASP A 8 1.88 1.17 -3.81
CA ASP A 8 2.76 1.12 -4.97
C ASP A 8 2.32 2.08 -6.07
N GLN A 9 1.75 3.24 -5.71
CA GLN A 9 1.31 4.21 -6.70
C GLN A 9 2.49 4.67 -7.56
N HIS A 10 3.66 4.82 -6.93
CA HIS A 10 4.90 5.16 -7.60
C HIS A 10 4.75 6.41 -8.48
N TYR A 11 4.07 7.43 -7.96
CA TYR A 11 4.07 8.74 -8.61
C TYR A 11 5.52 9.24 -8.76
N ASP A 12 5.80 9.91 -9.88
CA ASP A 12 7.14 10.35 -10.27
C ASP A 12 8.18 9.21 -10.47
N HIS A 13 7.73 8.02 -10.88
CA HIS A 13 8.62 6.89 -11.17
C HIS A 13 8.46 6.39 -12.62
N LYS A 14 9.02 7.10 -13.61
CA LYS A 14 8.89 6.74 -15.04
C LYS A 14 9.19 5.26 -15.37
N ASN A 15 10.17 4.66 -14.70
CA ASN A 15 10.57 3.27 -14.95
C ASN A 15 9.55 2.24 -14.48
N ILE A 16 8.64 2.57 -13.55
CA ILE A 16 7.62 1.64 -13.05
C ILE A 16 6.69 1.15 -14.15
N ILE A 17 6.42 2.01 -15.14
CA ILE A 17 5.58 1.68 -16.29
C ILE A 17 6.13 0.46 -17.01
N LYS A 18 7.43 0.49 -17.35
CA LYS A 18 8.08 -0.64 -18.02
C LYS A 18 8.28 -1.83 -17.08
N TYR A 19 8.63 -1.56 -15.82
CA TYR A 19 8.94 -2.61 -14.84
C TYR A 19 7.72 -3.50 -14.55
N CYS A 20 6.55 -2.90 -14.31
CA CYS A 20 5.29 -3.60 -14.00
C CYS A 20 4.39 -3.78 -15.24
N ASN A 21 4.86 -3.39 -16.42
CA ASN A 21 4.11 -3.40 -17.67
C ASN A 21 2.77 -2.63 -17.58
N ARG A 22 2.75 -1.50 -16.85
CA ARG A 22 1.55 -0.67 -16.68
C ARG A 22 1.08 -0.10 -18.02
N PRO A 23 -0.23 -0.03 -18.29
CA PRO A 23 -0.78 0.34 -19.59
C PRO A 23 -0.77 1.87 -19.84
N PHE A 24 0.25 2.59 -19.37
CA PHE A 24 0.36 4.03 -19.49
C PHE A 24 1.48 4.42 -20.45
N LYS A 25 1.18 5.31 -21.39
CA LYS A 25 2.16 5.80 -22.38
C LYS A 25 3.27 6.64 -21.77
N THR A 26 2.96 7.47 -20.77
CA THR A 26 3.88 8.42 -20.13
C THR A 26 3.62 8.49 -18.63
N ILE A 27 4.58 9.03 -17.88
CA ILE A 27 4.43 9.25 -16.45
C ILE A 27 3.28 10.23 -16.14
N ASP A 28 3.13 11.29 -16.92
CA ASP A 28 2.03 12.25 -16.75
C ASP A 28 0.68 11.60 -17.00
N HIS A 29 0.55 10.78 -18.05
CA HIS A 29 -0.68 10.04 -18.32
C HIS A 29 -1.02 9.06 -17.18
N MET A 30 -0.02 8.37 -16.62
CA MET A 30 -0.22 7.51 -15.45
C MET A 30 -0.72 8.30 -14.24
N VAL A 31 -0.07 9.41 -13.91
CA VAL A 31 -0.43 10.25 -12.77
C VAL A 31 -1.87 10.74 -12.88
N GLU A 32 -2.24 11.33 -14.02
CA GLU A 32 -3.58 11.89 -14.22
C GLU A 32 -4.66 10.81 -14.17
N GLU A 33 -4.44 9.69 -14.85
CA GLU A 33 -5.42 8.61 -14.91
C GLU A 33 -5.61 7.94 -13.54
N MET A 34 -4.54 7.76 -12.76
CA MET A 34 -4.63 7.22 -11.41
C MET A 34 -5.34 8.16 -10.43
N ILE A 35 -5.18 9.48 -10.57
CA ILE A 35 -5.94 10.47 -9.79
C ILE A 35 -7.44 10.38 -10.13
N VAL A 36 -7.78 10.29 -11.42
CA VAL A 36 -9.18 10.10 -11.86
C VAL A 36 -9.78 8.83 -11.27
N ARG A 37 -9.05 7.72 -11.32
CA ARG A 37 -9.51 6.41 -10.78
C ARG A 37 -9.60 6.38 -9.26
N HIS A 38 -8.71 7.08 -8.57
CA HIS A 38 -8.83 7.27 -7.12
C HIS A 38 -10.11 8.03 -6.78
N ASN A 39 -10.32 9.18 -7.41
CA ASN A 39 -11.43 10.06 -7.09
C ASN A 39 -12.79 9.52 -7.58
N SER A 40 -12.82 8.53 -8.47
CA SER A 40 -14.05 7.88 -8.91
C SER A 40 -14.60 6.86 -7.91
N VAL A 41 -13.78 6.37 -6.98
CA VAL A 41 -14.18 5.37 -5.97
C VAL A 41 -14.11 5.89 -4.54
N VAL A 42 -13.29 6.92 -4.27
CA VAL A 42 -13.12 7.50 -2.94
C VAL A 42 -13.87 8.84 -2.84
N ALA A 43 -14.78 8.96 -1.86
CA ALA A 43 -15.44 10.21 -1.52
C ALA A 43 -14.56 11.09 -0.61
N ALA A 44 -14.89 12.37 -0.50
CA ALA A 44 -14.09 13.33 0.26
C ALA A 44 -13.99 13.00 1.77
N ASP A 45 -15.00 12.34 2.34
CA ASP A 45 -15.06 11.96 3.77
C ASP A 45 -14.60 10.52 4.04
N ASP A 46 -14.10 9.80 3.03
CA ASP A 46 -13.59 8.44 3.20
C ASP A 46 -12.16 8.42 3.75
N VAL A 47 -11.72 7.27 4.26
CA VAL A 47 -10.34 7.07 4.74
C VAL A 47 -9.57 6.24 3.74
N VAL A 48 -8.35 6.64 3.43
CA VAL A 48 -7.46 5.91 2.52
C VAL A 48 -6.15 5.56 3.21
N TRP A 49 -5.82 4.27 3.23
CA TRP A 49 -4.54 3.74 3.70
C TRP A 49 -3.63 3.46 2.51
N HIS A 50 -2.57 4.26 2.36
CA HIS A 50 -1.49 4.03 1.42
C HIS A 50 -0.45 3.11 2.06
N LEU A 51 -0.35 1.86 1.61
CA LEU A 51 0.58 0.87 2.15
C LEU A 51 1.95 0.92 1.46
N GLY A 52 2.44 2.14 1.24
CA GLY A 52 3.81 2.42 0.87
C GLY A 52 4.04 2.72 -0.60
N ASP A 53 5.23 3.26 -0.87
CA ASP A 53 5.75 3.60 -2.19
C ASP A 53 4.83 4.56 -2.96
N PHE A 54 4.38 5.61 -2.27
CA PHE A 54 3.44 6.60 -2.80
C PHE A 54 4.07 7.42 -3.92
N CYS A 55 5.23 8.03 -3.66
CA CYS A 55 6.03 8.78 -4.63
C CYS A 55 7.48 8.31 -4.57
N LEU A 56 8.16 8.19 -5.73
CA LEU A 56 9.62 7.99 -5.73
C LEU A 56 10.36 9.25 -5.24
N ASN A 57 9.79 10.42 -5.52
CA ASN A 57 10.32 11.71 -5.14
C ASN A 57 9.47 12.35 -4.04
N ALA A 58 10.09 12.65 -2.90
CA ALA A 58 9.41 13.29 -1.76
C ALA A 58 8.84 14.68 -2.09
N GLN A 59 9.46 15.43 -3.02
CA GLN A 59 8.97 16.74 -3.46
C GLN A 59 7.77 16.67 -4.42
N THR A 60 7.26 15.47 -4.69
CA THR A 60 6.06 15.26 -5.50
C THR A 60 4.84 14.99 -4.64
N VAL A 61 5.01 14.66 -3.36
CA VAL A 61 3.91 14.35 -2.43
C VAL A 61 2.95 15.55 -2.29
N ASP A 62 3.47 16.76 -2.12
CA ASP A 62 2.70 18.01 -1.99
C ASP A 62 1.97 18.44 -3.28
N LYS A 63 2.36 17.90 -4.43
CA LYS A 63 1.71 18.15 -5.73
C LYS A 63 0.59 17.15 -6.03
N ILE A 64 0.66 15.94 -5.47
CA ILE A 64 -0.25 14.86 -5.79
C ILE A 64 -1.30 14.66 -4.71
N LEU A 65 -0.90 14.56 -3.43
CA LEU A 65 -1.79 14.22 -2.34
C LEU A 65 -3.02 15.16 -2.22
N PRO A 66 -2.87 16.50 -2.38
CA PRO A 66 -4.02 17.41 -2.33
C PRO A 66 -5.06 17.22 -3.45
N ARG A 67 -4.74 16.46 -4.48
CA ARG A 67 -5.62 16.17 -5.62
C ARG A 67 -6.45 14.90 -5.42
N LEU A 68 -6.21 14.16 -4.35
CA LEU A 68 -6.85 12.89 -4.04
C LEU A 68 -7.95 13.08 -2.99
N ASN A 69 -9.15 12.57 -3.25
CA ASN A 69 -10.26 12.53 -2.29
C ASN A 69 -9.92 11.65 -1.08
N GLY A 70 -10.46 12.01 0.07
CA GLY A 70 -10.37 11.26 1.32
C GLY A 70 -9.34 11.79 2.30
N THR A 71 -9.33 11.20 3.50
CA THR A 71 -8.34 11.41 4.54
C THR A 71 -7.24 10.35 4.43
N HIS A 72 -6.02 10.79 4.17
CA HIS A 72 -4.93 9.90 3.78
C HIS A 72 -4.01 9.54 4.94
N HIS A 73 -3.77 8.23 5.12
CA HIS A 73 -2.82 7.68 6.07
C HIS A 73 -1.75 6.90 5.28
N LEU A 74 -0.48 7.04 5.69
CA LEU A 74 0.64 6.33 5.07
C LEU A 74 1.17 5.25 6.01
N VAL A 75 1.29 4.03 5.53
CA VAL A 75 2.17 2.98 6.08
C VAL A 75 3.35 2.87 5.13
N CYS A 76 4.47 3.48 5.49
CA CYS A 76 5.54 3.80 4.54
C CYS A 76 6.17 2.55 3.90
N GLY A 77 6.48 2.64 2.60
CA GLY A 77 7.22 1.66 1.83
C GLY A 77 8.69 2.02 1.67
N ASN A 78 9.49 1.09 1.16
CA ASN A 78 10.95 1.26 1.10
C ASN A 78 11.42 2.36 0.14
N HIS A 79 10.58 2.84 -0.78
CA HIS A 79 10.86 3.99 -1.63
C HIS A 79 10.42 5.32 -1.00
N ASP A 80 9.56 5.32 0.00
CA ASP A 80 9.17 6.55 0.69
C ASP A 80 10.35 7.13 1.48
N ALA A 81 10.55 8.44 1.36
CA ALA A 81 11.65 9.14 2.04
C ALA A 81 11.50 9.13 3.57
N VAL A 82 10.28 8.90 4.07
CA VAL A 82 9.93 8.78 5.49
C VAL A 82 10.03 7.36 6.04
N HIS A 83 10.51 6.38 5.27
CA HIS A 83 10.72 5.02 5.77
C HIS A 83 11.88 4.98 6.79
N PRO A 84 11.79 4.21 7.90
CA PRO A 84 12.85 4.06 8.90
C PRO A 84 14.25 3.70 8.36
N MET A 85 14.30 2.97 7.24
CA MET A 85 15.55 2.65 6.54
C MET A 85 16.31 3.88 5.98
N LYS A 86 15.63 5.02 5.82
CA LYS A 86 16.24 6.23 5.25
C LYS A 86 16.88 7.05 6.35
N LYS A 87 18.21 7.21 6.29
CA LYS A 87 18.96 8.11 7.20
C LYS A 87 18.44 9.56 7.21
N SER A 88 17.76 9.96 6.13
CA SER A 88 17.17 11.29 5.96
C SER A 88 15.72 11.41 6.41
N ARG A 89 15.11 10.34 6.94
CA ARG A 89 13.68 10.24 7.26
C ARG A 89 13.14 11.47 7.96
N ASP A 90 13.77 11.86 9.06
CA ASP A 90 13.24 12.91 9.93
C ASP A 90 13.14 14.27 9.24
N ARG A 91 13.92 14.50 8.17
CA ARG A 91 13.84 15.71 7.35
C ARG A 91 12.55 15.80 6.53
N PHE A 92 11.89 14.67 6.25
CA PHE A 92 10.73 14.58 5.37
C PHE A 92 9.40 14.39 6.10
N ILE A 93 9.42 13.98 7.37
CA ILE A 93 8.18 13.74 8.14
C ILE A 93 7.28 14.98 8.12
N LYS A 94 7.86 16.16 8.39
CA LYS A 94 7.10 17.42 8.38
C LYS A 94 6.49 17.70 7.01
N SER A 95 7.25 17.54 5.92
CA SER A 95 6.74 17.84 4.57
C SER A 95 5.63 16.87 4.13
N TYR A 96 5.66 15.62 4.57
CA TYR A 96 4.58 14.67 4.29
C TYR A 96 3.28 15.06 5.03
N HIS A 97 3.38 15.52 6.28
CA HIS A 97 2.23 16.05 7.02
C HIS A 97 1.71 17.36 6.41
N ASP A 98 2.61 18.31 6.09
CA ASP A 98 2.26 19.57 5.45
C ASP A 98 1.56 19.35 4.09
N ALA A 99 1.92 18.29 3.37
CA ALA A 99 1.28 17.88 2.11
C ALA A 99 -0.13 17.30 2.29
N GLY A 100 -0.51 16.88 3.52
CA GLY A 100 -1.85 16.41 3.85
C GLY A 100 -1.96 14.98 4.39
N PHE A 101 -0.86 14.25 4.60
CA PHE A 101 -0.97 12.94 5.27
C PHE A 101 -1.37 13.15 6.73
N PHE A 102 -2.49 12.55 7.13
CA PHE A 102 -3.01 12.63 8.49
C PHE A 102 -2.11 11.88 9.48
N SER A 103 -1.60 10.71 9.09
CA SER A 103 -0.66 9.93 9.92
C SER A 103 0.34 9.16 9.06
N ILE A 104 1.51 8.88 9.63
CA ILE A 104 2.60 8.13 9.01
C ILE A 104 3.04 7.02 9.96
N TRP A 105 3.03 5.77 9.50
CA TRP A 105 3.36 4.57 10.25
C TRP A 105 4.42 3.76 9.51
N SER A 106 5.21 2.96 10.25
CA SER A 106 6.00 1.87 9.66
C SER A 106 5.18 0.60 9.49
N GLU A 107 4.30 0.33 10.46
CA GLU A 107 3.33 -0.75 10.44
C GLU A 107 2.16 -0.38 11.34
N LEU A 108 0.99 -0.98 11.11
CA LEU A 108 -0.19 -0.77 11.95
C LEU A 108 -1.01 -2.05 12.03
N ARG A 109 -1.59 -2.34 13.20
CA ARG A 109 -2.60 -3.40 13.35
C ARG A 109 -3.97 -2.76 13.50
N ILE A 110 -4.95 -3.30 12.78
CA ILE A 110 -6.35 -2.89 12.84
C ILE A 110 -7.24 -4.11 13.08
N GLU A 111 -8.38 -3.90 13.73
CA GLU A 111 -9.41 -4.94 13.84
C GLU A 111 -10.39 -4.82 12.67
N ILE A 112 -10.59 -5.93 11.94
CA ILE A 112 -11.56 -6.01 10.85
C ILE A 112 -12.69 -6.94 11.29
N GLU A 113 -13.90 -6.40 11.40
CA GLU A 113 -15.08 -7.18 11.75
C GLU A 113 -15.29 -8.35 10.77
N GLY A 114 -15.47 -9.55 11.32
CA GLY A 114 -15.62 -10.79 10.54
C GLY A 114 -14.32 -11.40 10.03
N VAL A 115 -13.17 -10.76 10.25
CA VAL A 115 -11.84 -11.28 9.87
C VAL A 115 -10.94 -11.46 11.11
N GLY A 116 -10.89 -10.45 11.98
CA GLY A 116 -9.98 -10.37 13.13
C GLY A 116 -8.86 -9.35 12.91
N THR A 117 -7.79 -9.46 13.70
CA THR A 117 -6.64 -8.56 13.60
C THR A 117 -5.96 -8.66 12.24
N ALA A 118 -5.82 -7.53 11.56
CA ALA A 118 -5.08 -7.39 10.32
C ALA A 118 -3.83 -6.53 10.50
N LEU A 119 -2.70 -6.98 9.93
CA LEU A 119 -1.47 -6.18 9.83
C LEU A 119 -1.46 -5.39 8.52
N LEU A 120 -1.33 -4.07 8.62
CA LEU A 120 -0.99 -3.19 7.52
C LEU A 120 0.53 -3.00 7.48
N HIS A 121 1.15 -3.42 6.39
CA HIS A 121 2.60 -3.27 6.19
C HIS A 121 2.91 -3.26 4.70
N HIS A 122 3.84 -2.43 4.23
CA HIS A 122 4.16 -2.37 2.79
C HIS A 122 4.70 -3.71 2.24
N MET A 123 5.69 -4.30 2.91
CA MET A 123 6.25 -5.60 2.52
C MET A 123 5.37 -6.77 2.99
N PRO A 124 5.16 -7.82 2.17
CA PRO A 124 4.47 -9.03 2.62
C PRO A 124 5.32 -9.78 3.66
N TYR A 125 4.77 -10.80 4.31
CA TYR A 125 5.59 -11.73 5.11
C TYR A 125 6.61 -12.46 4.22
N THR A 126 6.16 -12.99 3.08
CA THR A 126 6.98 -13.78 2.16
C THR A 126 6.58 -13.59 0.69
N GLY A 127 7.45 -13.98 -0.22
CA GLY A 127 7.08 -14.20 -1.63
C GLY A 127 7.04 -12.93 -2.48
N ASP A 128 7.95 -11.99 -2.21
CA ASP A 128 8.23 -10.86 -3.12
C ASP A 128 9.18 -11.23 -4.26
N ASN A 129 9.91 -12.35 -4.17
CA ASN A 129 10.79 -12.83 -5.23
C ASN A 129 10.91 -14.37 -5.23
N GLN A 130 11.48 -14.95 -6.29
CA GLN A 130 11.54 -16.41 -6.49
C GLN A 130 12.65 -17.10 -5.69
N THR A 131 13.75 -16.41 -5.35
CA THR A 131 14.94 -17.04 -4.75
C THR A 131 15.28 -16.57 -3.34
N SER A 132 14.99 -15.32 -3.00
CA SER A 132 15.14 -14.77 -1.65
C SER A 132 14.30 -13.51 -1.48
N ASN A 133 13.84 -13.28 -0.25
CA ASN A 133 13.13 -12.06 0.09
C ASN A 133 14.08 -10.85 0.06
N ARG A 134 13.62 -9.71 -0.48
CA ARG A 134 14.36 -8.44 -0.34
C ARG A 134 14.03 -7.78 1.00
N TYR A 135 14.97 -7.01 1.54
CA TYR A 135 14.79 -6.21 2.76
C TYR A 135 14.39 -7.02 4.00
N GLU A 136 14.95 -8.22 4.19
CA GLU A 136 14.59 -9.14 5.28
C GLU A 136 14.60 -8.49 6.67
N GLU A 137 15.55 -7.58 6.94
CA GLU A 137 15.64 -6.86 8.22
C GLU A 137 14.46 -5.89 8.48
N TRP A 138 13.75 -5.46 7.42
CA TRP A 138 12.62 -4.53 7.47
C TRP A 138 11.27 -5.23 7.21
N ARG A 139 11.27 -6.56 7.09
CA ARG A 139 10.04 -7.33 6.88
C ARG A 139 9.31 -7.57 8.19
N PRO A 140 7.97 -7.60 8.16
CA PRO A 140 7.21 -7.96 9.33
C PRO A 140 7.41 -9.46 9.59
N LYS A 141 7.53 -9.83 10.85
CA LYS A 141 7.50 -11.24 11.24
C LYS A 141 6.06 -11.72 11.31
N ARG A 142 5.80 -12.94 10.84
CA ARG A 142 4.47 -13.55 10.94
C ARG A 142 4.08 -13.70 12.40
N GLY A 143 2.99 -13.05 12.80
CA GLY A 143 2.36 -13.22 14.11
C GLY A 143 1.05 -13.99 14.00
N ASN A 144 0.16 -13.74 14.96
CA ASN A 144 -1.17 -14.35 15.04
C ASN A 144 -2.24 -13.57 14.24
N GLU A 145 -1.84 -12.61 13.40
CA GLU A 145 -2.78 -11.84 12.60
C GLU A 145 -3.53 -12.73 11.61
N ALA A 146 -4.84 -12.52 11.52
CA ALA A 146 -5.72 -13.26 10.62
C ALA A 146 -5.48 -12.88 9.16
N LEU A 147 -5.01 -11.65 8.92
CA LEU A 147 -4.75 -11.09 7.60
C LEU A 147 -3.53 -10.16 7.64
N GLN A 148 -2.74 -10.16 6.58
CA GLN A 148 -1.86 -9.05 6.23
C GLN A 148 -2.36 -8.37 4.96
N ILE A 149 -2.44 -7.05 4.99
CA ILE A 149 -2.70 -6.23 3.82
C ILE A 149 -1.38 -5.52 3.48
N HIS A 150 -0.92 -5.65 2.24
CA HIS A 150 0.41 -5.18 1.85
C HIS A 150 0.47 -4.74 0.38
N GLY A 151 1.63 -4.23 -0.03
CA GLY A 151 1.95 -3.92 -1.42
C GLY A 151 3.24 -4.61 -1.86
N HIS A 152 4.19 -3.84 -2.40
CA HIS A 152 5.59 -4.22 -2.67
C HIS A 152 5.81 -5.24 -3.80
N VAL A 153 4.83 -6.12 -4.03
CA VAL A 153 4.91 -7.21 -5.01
C VAL A 153 4.26 -6.84 -6.35
N HIS A 154 3.71 -5.62 -6.47
CA HIS A 154 3.13 -5.07 -7.69
C HIS A 154 2.15 -6.05 -8.37
N GLU A 155 2.37 -6.38 -9.64
CA GLU A 155 1.51 -7.22 -10.48
C GLU A 155 1.60 -8.73 -10.18
N LYS A 156 2.48 -9.17 -9.27
CA LYS A 156 2.84 -10.59 -9.14
C LYS A 156 1.69 -11.50 -8.68
N TRP A 157 0.89 -11.05 -7.73
CA TRP A 157 -0.26 -11.80 -7.21
C TRP A 157 -1.19 -10.88 -6.42
N LYS A 158 -2.48 -11.23 -6.39
CA LYS A 158 -3.52 -10.43 -5.71
C LYS A 158 -3.84 -10.94 -4.30
N VAL A 159 -4.02 -12.25 -4.16
CA VAL A 159 -4.45 -12.89 -2.90
C VAL A 159 -3.63 -14.16 -2.65
N ARG A 160 -3.26 -14.37 -1.40
CA ARG A 160 -2.78 -15.64 -0.83
C ARG A 160 -3.46 -15.89 0.52
N PRO A 161 -3.48 -17.12 1.04
CA PRO A 161 -4.02 -17.40 2.37
C PRO A 161 -3.40 -16.48 3.45
N GLY A 162 -4.23 -15.66 4.08
CA GLY A 162 -3.84 -14.66 5.09
C GLY A 162 -3.05 -13.46 4.57
N MET A 163 -2.92 -13.24 3.25
CA MET A 163 -2.23 -12.07 2.69
C MET A 163 -2.97 -11.51 1.47
N ILE A 164 -3.22 -10.20 1.45
CA ILE A 164 -3.83 -9.49 0.32
C ILE A 164 -2.91 -8.37 -0.13
N ASN A 165 -2.57 -8.40 -1.42
CA ASN A 165 -1.84 -7.33 -2.09
C ASN A 165 -2.83 -6.24 -2.54
N VAL A 166 -2.61 -5.01 -2.10
CA VAL A 166 -3.37 -3.80 -2.47
C VAL A 166 -2.58 -2.86 -3.37
N GLY A 167 -1.48 -3.35 -3.95
CA GLY A 167 -0.76 -2.67 -5.03
C GLY A 167 -1.72 -2.32 -6.17
N VAL A 168 -1.61 -1.09 -6.67
CA VAL A 168 -2.49 -0.55 -7.73
C VAL A 168 -2.55 -1.45 -8.98
N ASP A 169 -1.48 -2.18 -9.27
CA ASP A 169 -1.34 -3.06 -10.43
C ASP A 169 -2.36 -4.21 -10.47
N VAL A 170 -2.93 -4.63 -9.33
CA VAL A 170 -3.91 -5.75 -9.24
C VAL A 170 -5.34 -5.30 -8.91
N TRP A 171 -5.58 -3.98 -8.86
CA TRP A 171 -6.87 -3.36 -8.55
C TRP A 171 -7.25 -2.27 -9.54
N ASP A 172 -6.96 -2.49 -10.82
CA ASP A 172 -7.31 -1.58 -11.92
C ASP A 172 -6.79 -0.15 -11.73
N TYR A 173 -5.68 -0.01 -10.98
CA TYR A 173 -5.07 1.25 -10.61
C TYR A 173 -5.97 2.19 -9.81
N ALA A 174 -6.87 1.63 -8.99
CA ALA A 174 -7.73 2.34 -8.06
C ALA A 174 -7.57 1.80 -6.61
N PRO A 175 -7.92 2.57 -5.57
CA PRO A 175 -8.05 2.05 -4.21
C PRO A 175 -9.11 0.96 -4.09
N VAL A 176 -8.85 -0.02 -3.23
CA VAL A 176 -9.77 -1.12 -2.93
C VAL A 176 -10.46 -0.89 -1.58
N SER A 177 -11.78 -1.01 -1.54
CA SER A 177 -12.56 -0.86 -0.31
C SER A 177 -12.40 -2.03 0.66
N LEU A 178 -12.64 -1.79 1.95
CA LEU A 178 -12.64 -2.85 2.98
C LEU A 178 -13.59 -4.01 2.65
N GLU A 179 -14.76 -3.74 2.05
CA GLU A 179 -15.71 -4.79 1.67
C GLU A 179 -15.18 -5.65 0.51
N GLN A 180 -14.49 -5.04 -0.46
CA GLN A 180 -13.80 -5.80 -1.51
C GLN A 180 -12.65 -6.64 -0.93
N ILE A 181 -11.88 -6.12 0.03
CA ILE A 181 -10.86 -6.89 0.76
C ILE A 181 -11.49 -8.12 1.43
N LYS A 182 -12.60 -7.93 2.16
CA LYS A 182 -13.33 -9.03 2.81
C LYS A 182 -13.86 -10.05 1.80
N SER A 183 -14.35 -9.60 0.64
CA SER A 183 -14.91 -10.51 -0.38
C SER A 183 -13.88 -11.46 -1.00
N VAL A 184 -12.59 -11.11 -0.98
CA VAL A 184 -11.50 -11.93 -1.52
C VAL A 184 -10.66 -12.58 -0.44
N TYR A 185 -11.01 -12.39 0.83
CA TYR A 185 -10.23 -12.91 1.96
C TYR A 185 -10.26 -14.43 2.00
N ILE A 186 -9.06 -15.02 2.08
CA ILE A 186 -8.85 -16.44 2.31
C ILE A 186 -8.12 -16.58 3.64
N PRO A 187 -8.71 -17.26 4.65
CA PRO A 187 -8.05 -17.50 5.93
C PRO A 187 -6.73 -18.25 5.74
N PRO A 188 -5.71 -17.99 6.58
CA PRO A 188 -4.49 -18.79 6.55
C PRO A 188 -4.80 -20.23 6.96
N GLU A 189 -4.10 -21.18 6.35
CA GLU A 189 -4.17 -22.59 6.76
C GLU A 189 -3.77 -22.70 8.22
N ARG A 190 -4.71 -23.08 9.09
CA ARG A 190 -4.37 -23.46 10.46
C ARG A 190 -3.69 -24.81 10.34
N GLY A 191 -2.37 -24.87 10.60
CA GLY A 191 -1.70 -26.14 10.79
C GLY A 191 -2.50 -26.96 11.79
N THR A 192 -2.84 -28.20 11.43
CA THR A 192 -3.43 -29.14 12.38
C THR A 192 -2.47 -29.24 13.55
N VAL A 193 -2.81 -28.60 14.67
CA VAL A 193 -2.18 -28.94 15.94
C VAL A 193 -2.72 -30.32 16.24
N SER A 194 -1.96 -31.34 15.84
CA SER A 194 -2.17 -32.70 16.32
C SER A 194 -2.00 -32.64 17.84
N THR A 195 -3.14 -32.67 18.54
CA THR A 195 -3.22 -32.99 19.96
C THR A 195 -2.69 -34.38 20.22
#